data_AF-A0A1H0D4W9-F1
#
_entry.id   AF-A0A1H0D4W9-F1
#
_cell.length_a   1.000
_cell.length_b   1.000
_cell.length_c   1.000
_cell.angle_alpha   90.00
_cell.angle_beta   90.00
_cell.angle_gamma   90.00
#
_symmetry.space_group_name_H-M   'P 1'
#
loop_
_entity.id
_entity.type
_entity.pdbx_description
1 polymer ?
#
loop_
_entity_poly.entity_id
_entity_poly.type
_entity_poly.pdbx_seq_one_letter_code
_entity_poly.pdbx_strand_id
1 'polypeptide(L)'
;MRFKTIHPTEHKRTVLEFRKDSFRVSFGDTSGFGEEAAYLYWLEKKVSEFPAGFVLIEDKGNFIGQLELSIRAYEGQKLDIFIYTI
;
A
#
# COMPACT_ATOMS: atom_id res chain seq x y z
N MET A 1 -9.31 15.10 5.29
CA MET A 1 -8.92 13.68 5.14
C MET A 1 -10.02 12.84 4.50
N ARG A 2 -9.72 12.17 3.39
CA ARG A 2 -10.56 11.20 2.67
C ARG A 2 -9.75 9.95 2.37
N PHE A 3 -10.41 8.79 2.37
CA PHE A 3 -9.81 7.55 1.88
C PHE A 3 -10.23 7.32 0.44
N LYS A 4 -9.26 7.05 -0.44
CA LYS A 4 -9.49 6.74 -1.85
C LYS A 4 -8.90 5.38 -2.17
N THR A 5 -9.67 4.50 -2.80
CA THR A 5 -9.14 3.22 -3.29
C THR A 5 -7.98 3.46 -4.26
N ILE A 6 -6.89 2.70 -4.07
CA ILE A 6 -5.73 2.74 -4.95
C ILE A 6 -6.14 2.22 -6.32
N HIS A 7 -5.87 3.04 -7.34
CA HIS A 7 -5.89 2.61 -8.74
C HIS A 7 -4.44 2.57 -9.23
N PRO A 8 -3.82 1.39 -9.41
CA PRO A 8 -2.39 1.28 -9.68
C PRO A 8 -1.92 2.03 -10.93
N THR A 9 -2.78 2.11 -11.95
CA THR A 9 -2.50 2.86 -13.18
C THR A 9 -2.46 4.37 -12.96
N GLU A 10 -3.41 4.92 -12.21
CA GLU A 10 -3.53 6.36 -11.94
C GLU A 10 -2.56 6.83 -10.85
N HIS A 11 -2.32 5.99 -9.85
CA HIS A 11 -1.59 6.35 -8.64
C HIS A 11 -0.16 5.77 -8.59
N LYS A 12 0.33 5.18 -9.70
CA LYS A 12 1.63 4.49 -9.80
C LYS A 12 2.77 5.23 -9.09
N ARG A 13 2.96 6.51 -9.41
CA ARG A 13 4.06 7.30 -8.84
C ARG A 13 3.89 7.46 -7.33
N THR A 14 2.70 7.82 -6.87
CA THR A 14 2.40 8.06 -5.45
C THR A 14 2.64 6.81 -4.60
N VAL A 15 2.13 5.65 -5.04
CA VAL A 15 2.29 4.39 -4.28
C VAL A 15 3.74 3.91 -4.24
N LEU A 16 4.52 4.16 -5.30
CA LEU A 16 5.95 3.84 -5.32
C LEU A 16 6.74 4.69 -4.34
N GLU A 17 6.48 6.00 -4.32
CA GLU A 17 7.16 6.93 -3.40
C GLU A 17 6.86 6.57 -1.95
N PHE A 18 5.59 6.37 -1.59
CA PHE A 18 5.22 5.94 -0.23
C PHE A 18 5.86 4.60 0.16
N ARG A 19 5.91 3.65 -0.78
CA ARG A 19 6.54 2.36 -0.50
C ARG A 19 8.05 2.51 -0.29
N LYS A 20 8.76 3.34 -1.08
CA LYS A 20 10.19 3.62 -0.90
C LYS A 20 10.48 4.35 0.40
N ASP A 21 9.68 5.36 0.73
CA ASP A 21 9.81 6.11 1.98
C ASP A 21 9.63 5.20 3.19
N SER A 22 8.64 4.32 3.16
CA SER A 22 8.47 3.30 4.19
C SER A 22 9.65 2.33 4.30
N PHE A 23 10.23 1.89 3.18
CA PHE A 23 11.42 1.05 3.18
C PHE A 23 12.62 1.77 3.80
N ARG A 24 12.84 3.04 3.43
CA ARG A 24 13.90 3.86 3.99
C ARG A 24 13.77 4.05 5.49
N VAL A 25 12.56 4.33 5.98
CA VAL A 25 12.30 4.46 7.43
C VAL A 25 12.52 3.14 8.16
N SER A 26 12.13 2.01 7.56
CA SER A 26 12.19 0.70 8.21
C SER A 26 13.59 0.06 8.18
N PHE A 27 14.33 0.26 7.09
CA PHE A 27 15.59 -0.44 6.82
C PHE A 27 16.79 0.49 6.67
N GLY A 28 16.60 1.81 6.73
CA GLY A 28 17.65 2.82 6.60
C GLY A 28 17.98 3.21 5.15
N ASP A 29 17.59 2.39 4.17
CA ASP A 29 17.77 2.66 2.74
C ASP A 29 16.66 2.01 1.89
N THR A 30 16.75 2.18 0.56
CA THR A 30 15.82 1.58 -0.41
C THR A 30 16.43 0.41 -1.19
N SER A 31 17.61 -0.08 -0.80
CA SER A 31 18.34 -1.11 -1.55
C SER A 31 17.62 -2.45 -1.56
N GLY A 32 16.87 -2.76 -0.50
CA GLY A 32 16.03 -3.96 -0.39
C GLY A 32 14.65 -3.88 -1.05
N PHE A 33 14.31 -2.76 -1.69
CA PHE A 33 12.98 -2.54 -2.28
C PHE A 33 12.70 -3.50 -3.47
N GLY A 34 13.74 -3.89 -4.21
CA GLY A 34 13.62 -4.74 -5.40
C GLY A 34 13.09 -3.98 -6.62
N GLU A 35 12.40 -4.69 -7.52
CA GLU A 35 11.90 -4.13 -8.78
C GLU A 35 10.54 -3.45 -8.62
N GLU A 36 10.44 -2.17 -8.99
CA GLU A 36 9.17 -1.40 -8.96
C GLU A 36 8.04 -2.08 -9.74
N ALA A 37 8.38 -2.70 -10.87
CA ALA A 37 7.41 -3.43 -11.68
C ALA A 37 6.81 -4.63 -10.93
N ALA A 38 7.60 -5.32 -10.12
CA ALA A 38 7.13 -6.44 -9.31
C ALA A 38 6.17 -5.97 -8.21
N TYR A 39 6.49 -4.84 -7.56
CA TYR A 39 5.60 -4.21 -6.58
C TYR A 39 4.26 -3.80 -7.19
N LEU A 40 4.29 -3.11 -8.34
CA LEU A 40 3.06 -2.65 -9.01
C LEU A 40 2.19 -3.82 -9.46
N TYR A 41 2.79 -4.87 -10.00
CA TYR A 41 2.08 -6.09 -10.39
C TYR A 41 1.44 -6.79 -9.19
N TRP A 42 2.15 -6.84 -8.05
CA TRP A 42 1.60 -7.36 -6.81
C TRP A 42 0.43 -6.51 -6.30
N LEU A 43 0.57 -5.19 -6.32
CA LEU A 43 -0.45 -4.24 -5.88
C LEU A 43 -1.71 -4.34 -6.73
N GLU A 44 -1.56 -4.46 -8.05
CA GLU A 44 -2.68 -4.66 -8.97
C GLU A 44 -3.48 -5.93 -8.65
N LYS A 45 -2.80 -7.04 -8.40
CA LYS A 45 -3.46 -8.28 -7.96
C LYS A 45 -4.22 -8.07 -6.65
N LYS A 46 -3.61 -7.40 -5.69
CA LYS A 46 -4.20 -7.20 -4.37
C LYS A 46 -5.41 -6.27 -4.37
N VAL A 47 -5.34 -5.17 -5.11
CA VAL A 47 -6.48 -4.28 -5.33
C VAL A 47 -7.61 -5.02 -6.05
N SER A 48 -7.30 -5.90 -7.02
CA SER A 48 -8.30 -6.71 -7.71
C SER A 48 -8.98 -7.73 -6.78
N GLU A 49 -8.21 -8.40 -5.93
CA GLU A 49 -8.71 -9.37 -4.94
C GLU A 49 -9.55 -8.70 -3.84
N PHE A 50 -9.12 -7.53 -3.35
CA PHE A 50 -9.80 -6.81 -2.28
C PHE A 50 -9.68 -5.28 -2.45
N PRO A 51 -10.56 -4.66 -3.26
CA PRO A 51 -10.47 -3.24 -3.61
C PRO A 51 -10.57 -2.30 -2.40
N ALA A 52 -11.32 -2.69 -1.37
CA ALA A 52 -11.46 -1.90 -0.14
C ALA A 52 -10.22 -2.00 0.77
N GLY A 53 -9.32 -2.95 0.50
CA GLY A 53 -8.15 -3.20 1.35
C GLY A 53 -6.97 -2.28 1.08
N PHE A 54 -6.95 -1.54 -0.02
CA PHE A 54 -5.80 -0.77 -0.43
C PHE A 54 -6.24 0.65 -0.75
N VAL A 55 -5.99 1.58 0.18
CA VAL A 55 -6.47 2.96 0.08
C VAL A 55 -5.36 3.99 0.29
N LEU A 56 -5.44 5.11 -0.41
CA LEU A 56 -4.67 6.31 -0.17
C LEU A 56 -5.40 7.24 0.78
N ILE A 57 -4.65 7.92 1.63
CA ILE A 57 -5.16 8.98 2.49
C ILE A 57 -4.91 10.31 1.78
N GLU A 58 -5.98 11.04 1.49
CA GLU A 58 -5.94 12.36 0.86
C GLU A 58 -6.31 13.44 1.88
N ASP A 59 -5.43 14.43 2.05
CA ASP A 59 -5.72 15.64 2.82
C ASP A 59 -5.47 16.90 1.98
N LYS A 60 -6.48 17.78 1.92
CA LYS A 60 -6.45 19.04 1.15
C LYS A 60 -5.99 18.88 -0.31
N GLY A 61 -6.33 17.75 -0.94
CA GLY A 61 -5.98 17.45 -2.34
C GLY A 61 -4.61 16.80 -2.54
N ASN A 62 -3.85 16.57 -1.45
CA ASN A 62 -2.57 15.86 -1.49
C ASN A 62 -2.73 14.47 -0.90
N PHE A 63 -2.12 13.46 -1.53
CA PHE A 63 -1.96 12.17 -0.88
C PHE A 63 -0.86 12.26 0.17
N ILE A 64 -1.15 11.77 1.38
CA ILE A 64 -0.27 11.89 2.55
C ILE A 64 0.08 10.53 3.16
N GLY A 65 -0.33 9.44 2.52
CA GLY A 65 0.00 8.09 2.97
C GLY A 65 -0.85 7.02 2.30
N GLN A 66 -0.53 5.78 2.66
CA GLN A 66 -1.14 4.57 2.12
C GLN A 66 -1.53 3.62 3.27
N LEU A 67 -2.69 3.00 3.16
CA LEU A 67 -3.17 1.98 4.07
C LEU A 67 -3.37 0.66 3.31
N GLU A 68 -2.79 -0.40 3.85
CA GLU A 68 -2.88 -1.76 3.31
C GLU A 68 -3.54 -2.66 4.37
N LEU A 69 -4.71 -3.19 4.05
CA LEU A 69 -5.42 -4.20 4.81
C LEU A 69 -5.17 -5.56 4.18
N SER A 70 -4.66 -6.48 4.98
CA SER A 70 -4.51 -7.87 4.58
C SER A 70 -5.36 -8.75 5.48
N ILE A 71 -6.16 -9.61 4.86
CA ILE A 71 -6.89 -10.66 5.56
C ILE A 71 -5.89 -11.77 5.84
N ARG A 72 -5.57 -12.02 7.12
CA ARG A 72 -4.82 -13.21 7.53
C ARG A 72 -5.75 -14.15 8.29
N ALA A 73 -5.85 -15.39 7.82
CA ALA A 73 -6.49 -16.43 8.63
C ALA A 73 -5.50 -16.92 9.68
N TYR A 74 -5.90 -16.91 10.95
CA TYR A 74 -5.16 -17.52 12.06
C TYR A 74 -6.10 -18.49 12.79
N GLU A 75 -5.69 -19.75 12.92
CA GLU A 75 -6.47 -20.82 13.57
C GLU A 75 -7.93 -20.94 13.08
N GLY A 76 -8.15 -20.75 11.77
CA GLY A 76 -9.50 -20.81 11.17
C GLY A 76 -10.38 -19.60 11.45
N GLN A 77 -9.90 -18.59 12.19
CA GLN A 77 -10.54 -17.30 12.38
C GLN A 77 -9.94 -16.24 11.46
N LYS A 78 -10.82 -15.42 10.88
CA LYS A 78 -10.45 -14.33 9.97
C LYS A 78 -9.95 -13.16 10.81
N LEU A 79 -8.66 -12.85 10.75
CA LEU A 79 -8.07 -11.68 11.39
C LEU A 79 -7.76 -10.62 10.34
N ASP A 80 -8.20 -9.39 10.61
CA ASP A 80 -7.87 -8.22 9.79
C ASP A 80 -6.59 -7.58 10.37
N ILE A 81 -5.49 -7.63 9.61
CA ILE A 81 -4.22 -6.99 10.01
C ILE A 81 -4.09 -5.66 9.28
N PHE A 82 -3.93 -4.59 10.06
CA PHE A 82 -3.68 -3.23 9.60
C PHE A 82 -2.17 -2.98 9.54
N ILE A 83 -1.65 -2.62 8.37
CA ILE A 83 -0.27 -2.16 8.21
C ILE A 83 -0.34 -0.64 7.96
N TYR A 84 0.26 0.12 8.88
CA TYR A 84 0.45 1.57 8.72
C TYR A 84 1.71 1.81 7.90
N THR A 85 1.56 2.49 6.77
CA THR A 85 2.68 2.91 5.93
C THR A 85 2.64 4.44 5.84
N ILE A 86 3.58 5.09 6.53
CA ILE A 86 3.85 6.54 6.51
C ILE A 86 4.42 6.95 5.16
#